data_AF-A0A3M6K0B3-F1
#
_entry.id   AF-A0A3M6K0B3-F1
#
_cell.length_a   1.000
_cell.length_b   1.000
_cell.length_c   1.000
_cell.angle_alpha   90.00
_cell.angle_beta   90.00
_cell.angle_gamma   90.00
#
_symmetry.space_group_name_H-M   'P 1'
#
loop_
_entity.id
_entity.type
_entity.pdbx_description
1 polymer ?
#
loop_
_entity_poly.entity_id
_entity_poly.type
_entity_poly.pdbx_seq_one_letter_code
_entity_poly.pdbx_strand_id
1 'polypeptide(L)'
;MKKKKIQNIIILSIAVIIIGAIIAYNYSVDVTKQKGLQFGNELSQIENEISQIQNKFYSEKTMWIEGDITKDELLKFYDGHIENFKELISKYDKLTPPESFQSSVSLLKMSAETQLESDLQLIDWIKTGNEDSKIRSDALIQEAYEYQNLGLVEFQTAKAGIKHYVGGEKFEEPQGVSPQKVVQVSDKMKEQCDEQFRNESGEFDSNEIEIEWFNCYNKAEDWKIEHMP
;
A
#
# COMPACT_ATOMS: atom_id res chain seq x y z
N MET A 1 -15.55 9.59 -38.65
CA MET A 1 -14.69 9.60 -37.44
C MET A 1 -15.33 8.71 -36.38
N LYS A 2 -14.71 7.57 -36.05
CA LYS A 2 -15.23 6.65 -35.02
C LYS A 2 -14.76 7.14 -33.65
N LYS A 3 -15.71 7.54 -32.78
CA LYS A 3 -15.46 7.81 -31.36
C LYS A 3 -14.89 6.54 -30.74
N LYS A 4 -13.63 6.54 -30.30
CA LYS A 4 -13.09 5.45 -29.47
C LYS A 4 -13.75 5.60 -28.10
N LYS A 5 -14.62 4.64 -27.74
CA LYS A 5 -15.09 4.48 -26.36
C LYS A 5 -13.85 4.24 -25.50
N ILE A 6 -13.59 5.14 -24.56
CA ILE A 6 -12.60 4.90 -23.50
C ILE A 6 -13.10 3.66 -22.77
N GLN A 7 -12.32 2.58 -22.82
CA GLN A 7 -12.62 1.37 -22.08
C GLN A 7 -12.44 1.72 -20.60
N ASN A 8 -13.50 1.54 -19.79
CA ASN A 8 -13.37 1.46 -18.34
C ASN A 8 -12.35 0.38 -18.03
N ILE A 9 -11.12 0.77 -17.75
CA ILE A 9 -10.16 -0.11 -17.10
C ILE A 9 -10.71 -0.20 -15.67
N ILE A 10 -11.42 -1.28 -15.38
CA ILE A 10 -11.71 -1.68 -14.01
C ILE A 10 -10.33 -1.94 -13.40
N ILE A 11 -9.81 -0.96 -12.67
CA ILE A 11 -8.64 -1.13 -11.81
C ILE A 11 -9.13 -1.94 -10.62
N LEU A 12 -9.35 -3.24 -10.84
CA LEU A 12 -9.55 -4.16 -9.73
C LEU A 12 -8.15 -4.35 -9.13
N SER A 13 -7.94 -3.83 -7.93
CA SER A 13 -6.72 -4.05 -7.15
C SER A 13 -6.39 -5.55 -7.12
N ILE A 14 -5.23 -5.92 -7.68
CA ILE A 14 -4.71 -7.30 -7.70
C ILE A 14 -4.64 -7.88 -6.27
N ALA A 15 -4.39 -7.01 -5.27
CA ALA A 15 -4.36 -7.34 -3.86
C ALA A 15 -5.65 -8.02 -3.34
N VAL A 16 -6.83 -7.53 -3.73
CA VAL A 16 -8.12 -8.02 -3.22
C VAL A 16 -8.41 -9.46 -3.68
N ILE A 17 -8.04 -9.82 -4.90
CA ILE A 17 -8.23 -11.18 -5.44
C ILE A 17 -7.31 -12.16 -4.71
N ILE A 18 -6.05 -11.77 -4.51
CA ILE A 18 -5.03 -12.63 -3.92
C ILE A 18 -5.28 -12.89 -2.43
N ILE A 19 -5.74 -11.87 -1.70
CA ILE A 19 -6.05 -12.01 -0.27
C ILE A 19 -7.45 -12.63 -0.06
N GLY A 20 -8.41 -12.39 -0.95
CA GLY A 20 -9.79 -12.89 -0.86
C GLY A 20 -9.98 -14.40 -1.16
N ALA A 21 -9.07 -15.06 -1.87
CA ALA A 21 -9.16 -16.49 -2.21
C ALA A 21 -9.00 -17.46 -1.01
N ILE A 22 -8.83 -16.94 0.21
CA ILE A 22 -8.47 -17.69 1.43
C ILE A 22 -9.67 -18.43 2.08
N ILE A 23 -10.91 -18.22 1.62
CA ILE A 23 -12.10 -18.55 2.43
C ILE A 23 -12.51 -20.03 2.49
N ALA A 24 -11.91 -20.96 1.73
CA ALA A 24 -12.48 -22.32 1.66
C ALA A 24 -11.48 -23.47 1.82
N TYR A 25 -10.79 -23.60 2.96
CA TYR A 25 -10.61 -24.93 3.58
C TYR A 25 -9.90 -24.89 4.95
N ASN A 26 -10.28 -25.83 5.81
CA ASN A 26 -9.67 -26.23 7.09
C ASN A 26 -9.95 -25.37 8.33
N TYR A 27 -11.17 -25.58 8.86
CA TYR A 27 -11.49 -25.38 10.26
C TYR A 27 -10.70 -26.38 11.14
N SER A 28 -9.60 -25.95 11.76
CA SER A 28 -8.92 -26.72 12.82
C SER A 28 -8.16 -25.81 13.82
N VAL A 29 -8.28 -26.17 15.09
CA VAL A 29 -8.22 -25.37 16.34
C VAL A 29 -6.78 -25.11 16.84
N ASP A 30 -6.01 -24.27 16.15
CA ASP A 30 -4.75 -23.71 16.70
C ASP A 30 -4.82 -22.18 16.81
N VAL A 31 -4.53 -21.63 17.99
CA VAL A 31 -4.53 -20.17 18.24
C VAL A 31 -3.64 -19.41 17.24
N THR A 32 -2.51 -19.98 16.84
CA THR A 32 -1.60 -19.39 15.84
C THR A 32 -2.23 -19.32 14.44
N LYS A 33 -3.01 -20.34 14.04
CA LYS A 33 -3.74 -20.33 12.77
C LYS A 33 -4.88 -19.31 12.78
N GLN A 34 -5.57 -19.15 13.92
CA GLN A 34 -6.60 -18.14 14.10
C GLN A 34 -6.05 -16.72 14.04
N LYS A 35 -4.89 -16.45 14.69
CA LYS A 35 -4.22 -15.15 14.62
C LYS A 35 -3.74 -14.81 13.20
N GLY A 36 -3.15 -15.78 12.49
CA GLY A 36 -2.75 -15.59 11.09
C GLY A 36 -3.94 -15.34 10.15
N LEU A 37 -5.06 -16.04 10.36
CA LEU A 37 -6.30 -15.82 9.62
C LEU A 37 -6.90 -14.45 9.92
N GLN A 38 -6.94 -14.04 11.18
CA GLN A 38 -7.43 -12.71 11.58
C GLN A 38 -6.60 -11.61 10.93
N PHE A 39 -5.27 -11.67 11.04
CA PHE A 39 -4.36 -10.73 10.36
C PHE A 39 -4.61 -10.66 8.85
N GLY A 40 -4.69 -11.82 8.18
CA GLY A 40 -4.94 -11.87 6.75
C GLY A 40 -6.28 -11.24 6.35
N ASN A 41 -7.33 -11.44 7.16
CA ASN A 41 -8.64 -10.83 6.93
C ASN A 41 -8.62 -9.31 7.15
N GLU A 42 -7.97 -8.83 8.21
CA GLU A 42 -7.82 -7.40 8.49
C GLU A 42 -7.05 -6.70 7.37
N LEU A 43 -5.93 -7.28 6.92
CA LEU A 43 -5.15 -6.76 5.79
C LEU A 43 -5.98 -6.75 4.49
N SER A 44 -6.70 -7.84 4.19
CA SER A 44 -7.62 -7.92 3.04
C SER A 44 -8.66 -6.81 3.04
N GLN A 45 -9.24 -6.56 4.22
CA GLN A 45 -10.26 -5.54 4.40
C GLN A 45 -9.69 -4.15 4.13
N ILE A 46 -8.50 -3.85 4.65
CA ILE A 46 -7.82 -2.57 4.40
C ILE A 46 -7.57 -2.38 2.90
N GLU A 47 -6.95 -3.35 2.22
CA GLU A 47 -6.69 -3.28 0.77
C GLU A 47 -7.98 -3.10 -0.06
N ASN A 48 -9.05 -3.80 0.33
CA ASN A 48 -10.34 -3.68 -0.34
C ASN A 48 -10.99 -2.30 -0.12
N GLU A 49 -10.94 -1.76 1.10
CA GLU A 49 -11.45 -0.42 1.39
C GLU A 49 -10.66 0.66 0.63
N ILE A 50 -9.32 0.54 0.56
CA ILE A 50 -8.46 1.44 -0.23
C ILE A 50 -8.85 1.40 -1.71
N SER A 51 -8.98 0.20 -2.27
CA SER A 51 -9.42 0.00 -3.65
C SER A 51 -10.79 0.65 -3.93
N GLN A 52 -11.74 0.53 -2.99
CA GLN A 52 -13.06 1.13 -3.14
C GLN A 52 -13.02 2.67 -3.13
N ILE A 53 -12.27 3.28 -2.20
CA ILE A 53 -12.20 4.75 -2.14
C ILE A 53 -11.43 5.32 -3.35
N GLN A 54 -10.39 4.64 -3.83
CA GLN A 54 -9.65 5.01 -5.03
C GLN A 54 -10.53 4.94 -6.28
N ASN A 55 -11.27 3.84 -6.45
CA ASN A 55 -12.22 3.70 -7.55
C ASN A 55 -13.26 4.84 -7.53
N LYS A 56 -13.74 5.21 -6.33
CA LYS A 56 -14.66 6.34 -6.18
C LYS A 56 -14.00 7.68 -6.54
N PHE A 57 -12.77 7.92 -6.09
CA PHE A 57 -12.01 9.13 -6.38
C PHE A 57 -11.87 9.41 -7.89
N TYR A 58 -11.48 8.41 -8.67
CA TYR A 58 -11.37 8.53 -10.12
C TYR A 58 -12.73 8.51 -10.85
N SER A 59 -13.75 7.88 -10.27
CA SER A 59 -15.13 7.96 -10.79
C SER A 59 -15.67 9.39 -10.72
N GLU A 60 -15.50 10.07 -9.58
CA GLU A 60 -15.95 11.46 -9.40
C GLU A 60 -15.22 12.41 -10.35
N LYS A 61 -13.90 12.21 -10.56
CA LYS A 61 -13.14 12.92 -11.60
C LYS A 61 -13.78 12.76 -12.98
N THR A 62 -14.19 11.54 -13.31
CA THR A 62 -14.80 11.21 -14.61
C THR A 62 -16.15 11.91 -14.76
N MET A 63 -17.00 11.86 -13.73
CA MET A 63 -18.28 12.58 -13.70
C MET A 63 -18.10 14.08 -13.90
N TRP A 64 -17.06 14.68 -13.30
CA TRP A 64 -16.73 16.08 -13.54
C TRP A 64 -16.31 16.36 -14.99
N ILE A 65 -15.46 15.52 -15.58
CA ILE A 65 -15.04 15.63 -16.99
C ILE A 65 -16.23 15.50 -17.95
N GLU A 66 -17.20 14.63 -17.62
CA GLU A 66 -18.42 14.40 -18.39
C GLU A 66 -19.46 15.52 -18.19
N GLY A 67 -19.28 16.37 -17.19
CA GLY A 67 -20.16 17.48 -16.85
C GLY A 67 -21.35 17.10 -15.98
N ASP A 68 -21.35 15.90 -15.39
CA ASP A 68 -22.40 15.40 -14.50
C ASP A 68 -22.34 16.06 -13.11
N ILE A 69 -21.17 16.53 -12.70
CA ILE A 69 -20.97 17.31 -11.47
C ILE A 69 -20.12 18.55 -11.75
N THR A 70 -20.30 19.57 -10.92
CA THR A 70 -19.51 20.80 -10.96
C THR A 70 -18.13 20.61 -10.32
N LYS A 71 -17.19 21.53 -10.63
CA LYS A 71 -15.87 21.54 -9.99
C LYS A 71 -15.98 21.69 -8.46
N ASP A 72 -16.91 22.50 -7.97
CA ASP A 72 -17.10 22.73 -6.53
C ASP A 72 -17.62 21.48 -5.81
N GLU A 73 -18.55 20.75 -6.44
CA GLU A 73 -19.03 19.45 -5.93
C GLU A 73 -17.91 18.42 -5.87
N LEU A 74 -17.07 18.34 -6.92
CA LEU A 74 -15.90 17.47 -6.95
C LEU A 74 -14.92 17.79 -5.83
N LEU A 75 -14.55 19.06 -5.66
CA LEU A 75 -13.60 19.47 -4.62
C LEU A 75 -14.12 19.19 -3.21
N LYS A 76 -15.43 19.40 -2.96
CA LYS A 76 -16.06 19.03 -1.69
C LYS A 76 -16.02 17.52 -1.43
N PHE A 77 -16.22 16.71 -2.47
CA PHE A 77 -16.05 15.26 -2.35
C PHE A 77 -14.60 14.90 -2.00
N TYR A 78 -13.62 15.51 -2.67
CA TYR A 78 -12.20 15.26 -2.44
C TYR A 78 -11.72 15.61 -1.03
N ASP A 79 -12.23 16.68 -0.42
CA ASP A 79 -11.90 16.99 0.98
C ASP A 79 -12.29 15.84 1.91
N GLY A 80 -13.45 15.20 1.69
CA GLY A 80 -13.87 14.02 2.44
C GLY A 80 -13.07 12.75 2.09
N HIS A 81 -12.69 12.58 0.82
CA HIS A 81 -11.83 11.47 0.38
C HIS A 81 -10.49 11.46 1.11
N ILE A 82 -9.82 12.60 1.22
CA ILE A 82 -8.50 12.70 1.87
C ILE A 82 -8.55 12.25 3.33
N GLU A 83 -9.56 12.69 4.09
CA GLU A 83 -9.69 12.29 5.49
C GLU A 83 -10.03 10.80 5.65
N ASN A 84 -10.92 10.28 4.81
CA ASN A 84 -11.23 8.84 4.79
C ASN A 84 -10.00 8.00 4.44
N PHE A 85 -9.19 8.45 3.47
CA PHE A 85 -8.01 7.71 3.04
C PHE A 85 -6.92 7.69 4.13
N LYS A 86 -6.66 8.82 4.80
CA LYS A 86 -5.77 8.86 5.97
C LYS A 86 -6.25 7.92 7.08
N GLU A 87 -7.55 7.87 7.35
CA GLU A 87 -8.11 6.94 8.33
C GLU A 87 -7.83 5.48 7.94
N LEU A 88 -8.02 5.11 6.66
CA LEU A 88 -7.70 3.77 6.17
C LEU A 88 -6.20 3.44 6.30
N ILE A 89 -5.32 4.37 5.94
CA ILE A 89 -3.86 4.19 6.07
C ILE A 89 -3.49 3.95 7.55
N SER A 90 -4.10 4.68 8.48
CA SER A 90 -3.85 4.48 9.92
C SER A 90 -4.24 3.09 10.45
N LYS A 91 -5.00 2.29 9.69
CA LYS A 91 -5.35 0.92 10.06
C LYS A 91 -4.17 -0.03 9.91
N TYR A 92 -3.19 0.24 9.03
CA TYR A 92 -1.99 -0.59 8.94
C TYR A 92 -1.19 -0.59 10.25
N ASP A 93 -1.13 0.55 10.95
CA ASP A 93 -0.42 0.68 12.23
C ASP A 93 -1.06 -0.13 13.36
N LYS A 94 -2.32 -0.54 13.19
CA LYS A 94 -3.07 -1.34 14.15
C LYS A 94 -2.95 -2.84 13.87
N LEU A 95 -2.37 -3.23 12.74
CA LEU A 95 -2.12 -4.62 12.41
C LEU A 95 -1.04 -5.18 13.33
N THR A 96 -1.19 -6.44 13.74
CA THR A 96 -0.15 -7.19 14.42
C THR A 96 0.36 -8.31 13.51
N PRO A 97 1.11 -8.00 12.45
CA PRO A 97 1.59 -9.01 11.52
C PRO A 97 2.57 -9.97 12.21
N PRO A 98 2.56 -11.27 11.87
CA PRO A 98 3.69 -12.14 12.17
C PRO A 98 4.97 -11.58 11.54
N GLU A 99 6.13 -11.84 12.15
CA GLU A 99 7.42 -11.25 11.72
C GLU A 99 7.69 -11.42 10.22
N SER A 100 7.40 -12.60 9.66
CA SER A 100 7.59 -12.88 8.23
C SER A 100 6.75 -12.01 7.29
N PHE A 101 5.70 -11.35 7.77
CA PHE A 101 4.81 -10.51 6.96
C PHE A 101 5.06 -9.01 7.16
N GLN A 102 5.97 -8.59 8.05
CA GLN A 102 6.22 -7.16 8.33
C GLN A 102 6.62 -6.38 7.07
N SER A 103 7.50 -6.93 6.23
CA SER A 103 7.91 -6.30 4.98
C SER A 103 6.72 -6.09 4.04
N SER A 104 5.86 -7.10 3.89
CA SER A 104 4.66 -7.00 3.05
C SER A 104 3.70 -5.92 3.51
N VAL A 105 3.45 -5.82 4.83
CA VAL A 105 2.57 -4.80 5.41
C VAL A 105 3.15 -3.40 5.22
N SER A 106 4.46 -3.25 5.42
CA SER A 106 5.15 -1.96 5.24
C SER A 106 5.05 -1.48 3.79
N LEU A 107 5.32 -2.35 2.82
CA LEU A 107 5.20 -2.05 1.39
C LEU A 107 3.77 -1.71 0.96
N LEU A 108 2.78 -2.42 1.48
CA LEU A 108 1.37 -2.14 1.20
C LEU A 108 0.94 -0.79 1.81
N LYS A 109 1.36 -0.48 3.04
CA LYS A 109 1.16 0.84 3.65
C LYS A 109 1.81 1.96 2.82
N MET A 110 3.07 1.78 2.41
CA MET A 110 3.79 2.74 1.57
C MET A 110 3.09 2.96 0.22
N SER A 111 2.51 1.90 -0.36
CA SER A 111 1.67 2.04 -1.56
C SER A 111 0.47 2.94 -1.29
N ALA A 112 -0.26 2.71 -0.20
CA ALA A 112 -1.44 3.51 0.16
C ALA A 112 -1.09 4.99 0.42
N GLU A 113 0.01 5.26 1.12
CA GLU A 113 0.52 6.61 1.35
C GLU A 113 0.91 7.31 0.05
N THR A 114 1.57 6.59 -0.86
CA THR A 114 1.96 7.13 -2.18
C THR A 114 0.74 7.37 -3.07
N GLN A 115 -0.31 6.54 -2.99
CA GLN A 115 -1.60 6.81 -3.65
C GLN A 115 -2.26 8.09 -3.12
N LEU A 116 -2.25 8.29 -1.79
CA LEU A 116 -2.77 9.52 -1.19
C LEU A 116 -1.98 10.75 -1.65
N GLU A 117 -0.65 10.66 -1.73
CA GLU A 117 0.18 11.75 -2.25
C GLU A 117 -0.17 12.06 -3.71
N SER A 118 -0.34 11.03 -4.55
CA SER A 118 -0.83 11.18 -5.93
C SER A 118 -2.16 11.93 -5.97
N ASP A 119 -3.12 11.57 -5.12
CA ASP A 119 -4.43 12.21 -5.08
C ASP A 119 -4.33 13.69 -4.71
N LEU A 120 -3.48 14.04 -3.73
CA LEU A 120 -3.23 15.43 -3.35
C LEU A 120 -2.68 16.25 -4.53
N GLN A 121 -1.73 15.69 -5.29
CA GLN A 121 -1.17 16.34 -6.48
C GLN A 121 -2.21 16.49 -7.59
N LEU A 122 -3.10 15.50 -7.77
CA LEU A 122 -4.19 15.58 -8.73
C LEU A 122 -5.22 16.65 -8.35
N ILE A 123 -5.58 16.72 -7.07
CA ILE A 123 -6.46 17.75 -6.52
C ILE A 123 -5.86 19.13 -6.75
N ASP A 124 -4.56 19.31 -6.52
CA ASP A 124 -3.88 20.57 -6.78
C ASP A 124 -3.97 20.97 -8.25
N TRP A 125 -3.67 20.05 -9.18
CA TRP A 125 -3.86 20.31 -10.62
C TRP A 125 -5.30 20.70 -10.96
N ILE A 126 -6.30 20.02 -10.40
CA ILE A 126 -7.71 20.36 -10.64
C ILE A 126 -8.04 21.75 -10.10
N LYS A 127 -7.51 22.12 -8.93
CA LYS A 127 -7.70 23.44 -8.32
C LYS A 127 -7.04 24.54 -9.15
N THR A 128 -5.77 24.37 -9.51
CA THR A 128 -4.89 25.45 -9.99
C THR A 128 -4.60 25.42 -11.48
N GLY A 129 -4.76 24.27 -12.14
CA GLY A 129 -4.31 24.02 -13.51
C GLY A 129 -2.79 23.78 -13.63
N ASN A 130 -2.07 23.55 -12.52
CA ASN A 130 -0.64 23.30 -12.53
C ASN A 130 -0.30 21.92 -13.14
N GLU A 131 0.19 21.90 -14.38
CA GLU A 131 0.54 20.66 -15.07
C GLU A 131 1.71 19.91 -14.39
N ASP A 132 2.59 20.58 -13.65
CA ASP A 132 3.65 19.89 -12.89
C ASP A 132 3.07 18.98 -11.80
N SER A 133 2.00 19.43 -11.12
CA SER A 133 1.28 18.63 -10.12
C SER A 133 0.62 17.41 -10.77
N LYS A 134 0.09 17.55 -11.97
CA LYS A 134 -0.46 16.41 -12.72
C LYS A 134 0.61 15.39 -13.10
N ILE A 135 1.75 15.84 -13.64
CA ILE A 135 2.88 14.96 -13.97
C ILE A 135 3.36 14.22 -12.72
N ARG A 136 3.43 14.92 -11.58
CA ARG A 136 3.81 14.31 -10.30
C ARG A 136 2.79 13.28 -9.82
N SER A 137 1.49 13.58 -9.92
CA SER A 137 0.43 12.61 -9.62
C SER A 137 0.57 11.34 -10.48
N ASP A 138 0.76 11.50 -11.79
CA ASP A 138 0.92 10.37 -12.73
C ASP A 138 2.17 9.53 -12.42
N ALA A 139 3.25 10.13 -11.91
CA ALA A 139 4.45 9.41 -11.46
C ALA A 139 4.22 8.68 -10.13
N LEU A 140 3.62 9.36 -9.15
CA LEU A 140 3.34 8.79 -7.82
C LEU A 140 2.39 7.60 -7.90
N ILE A 141 1.37 7.63 -8.76
CA ILE A 141 0.45 6.49 -8.90
C ILE A 141 1.16 5.25 -9.48
N GLN A 142 2.13 5.44 -10.38
CA GLN A 142 2.97 4.34 -10.87
C GLN A 142 3.85 3.80 -9.74
N GLU A 143 4.50 4.70 -9.01
CA GLU A 143 5.35 4.38 -7.87
C GLU A 143 4.59 3.57 -6.81
N ALA A 144 3.32 3.94 -6.55
CA ALA A 144 2.47 3.25 -5.61
C ALA A 144 2.12 1.83 -6.04
N TYR A 145 1.83 1.60 -7.32
CA TYR A 145 1.58 0.24 -7.83
C TYR A 145 2.82 -0.65 -7.77
N GLU A 146 4.01 -0.07 -7.91
CA GLU A 146 5.25 -0.82 -7.69
C GLU A 146 5.39 -1.28 -6.24
N TYR A 147 5.13 -0.40 -5.27
CA TYR A 147 5.11 -0.78 -3.85
C TYR A 147 4.04 -1.83 -3.57
N GLN A 148 2.85 -1.71 -4.16
CA GLN A 148 1.78 -2.70 -3.98
C GLN A 148 2.22 -4.07 -4.50
N ASN A 149 2.76 -4.12 -5.72
CA ASN A 149 3.23 -5.35 -6.33
C ASN A 149 4.34 -6.01 -5.50
N LEU A 150 5.32 -5.22 -5.03
CA LEU A 150 6.36 -5.68 -4.11
C LEU A 150 5.77 -6.23 -2.81
N GLY A 151 4.83 -5.52 -2.19
CA GLY A 151 4.17 -5.97 -0.97
C GLY A 151 3.42 -7.28 -1.17
N LEU A 152 2.80 -7.47 -2.34
CA LEU A 152 2.14 -8.72 -2.71
C LEU A 152 3.13 -9.87 -2.93
N VAL A 153 4.30 -9.63 -3.54
CA VAL A 153 5.38 -10.62 -3.65
C VAL A 153 5.82 -11.06 -2.26
N GLU A 154 6.17 -10.11 -1.40
CA GLU A 154 6.61 -10.38 -0.03
C GLU A 154 5.56 -11.18 0.75
N PHE A 155 4.29 -10.82 0.61
CA PHE A 155 3.19 -11.54 1.24
C PHE A 155 3.12 -13.00 0.76
N GLN A 156 3.27 -13.25 -0.55
CA GLN A 156 3.26 -14.62 -1.08
C GLN A 156 4.50 -15.42 -0.68
N THR A 157 5.67 -14.79 -0.65
CA THR A 157 6.93 -15.41 -0.23
C THR A 157 6.86 -15.82 1.25
N ALA A 158 6.41 -14.92 2.11
CA ALA A 158 6.18 -15.21 3.53
C ALA A 158 5.19 -16.37 3.71
N LYS A 159 4.12 -16.37 2.93
CA LYS A 159 3.13 -17.46 2.90
C LYS A 159 3.73 -18.80 2.45
N ALA A 160 4.58 -18.81 1.42
CA ALA A 160 5.22 -20.02 0.90
C ALA A 160 6.29 -20.60 1.85
N GLY A 161 6.99 -19.75 2.62
CA GLY A 161 7.96 -20.15 3.65
C GLY A 161 7.34 -20.89 4.85
N ILE A 162 6.01 -20.87 4.99
CA ILE A 162 5.29 -21.57 6.05
C ILE A 162 5.04 -23.03 5.62
N LYS A 163 5.77 -23.99 6.22
CA LYS A 163 5.70 -25.46 5.96
C LYS A 163 4.31 -26.10 6.01
N HIS A 164 3.29 -25.40 6.53
CA HIS A 164 1.91 -25.87 6.63
C HIS A 164 0.90 -24.97 5.90
N TYR A 165 1.34 -24.24 4.87
CA TYR A 165 0.44 -23.48 4.02
C TYR A 165 0.06 -24.32 2.78
N VAL A 166 -1.22 -24.63 2.61
CA VAL A 166 -1.76 -25.41 1.48
C VAL A 166 -2.82 -24.56 0.77
N GLY A 167 -2.51 -24.02 -0.40
CA GLY A 167 -3.49 -23.39 -1.30
C GLY A 167 -3.15 -21.98 -1.80
N GLY A 168 -3.05 -21.81 -3.11
CA GLY A 168 -2.91 -20.52 -3.79
C GLY A 168 -2.30 -20.71 -5.17
N GLU A 169 -2.84 -20.04 -6.19
CA GLU A 169 -2.17 -19.94 -7.48
C GLU A 169 -0.79 -19.30 -7.28
N LYS A 170 0.21 -19.81 -8.00
CA LYS A 170 1.57 -19.31 -7.94
C LYS A 170 1.58 -17.92 -8.56
N PHE A 171 1.73 -16.88 -7.75
CA PHE A 171 1.91 -15.52 -8.24
C PHE A 171 3.18 -15.47 -9.11
N GLU A 172 3.07 -14.95 -10.32
CA GLU A 172 4.23 -14.64 -11.16
C GLU A 172 4.76 -13.27 -10.72
N GLU A 173 5.95 -13.26 -10.10
CA GLU A 173 6.61 -12.02 -9.70
C GLU A 173 6.73 -11.05 -10.89
N PRO A 174 6.39 -9.77 -10.72
CA PRO A 174 6.71 -8.76 -11.71
C PRO A 174 8.22 -8.76 -11.97
N GLN A 175 8.59 -8.82 -13.24
CA GLN A 175 9.99 -8.87 -13.65
C GLN A 175 10.69 -7.55 -13.33
N GLY A 176 11.62 -7.59 -12.36
CA GLY A 176 12.71 -6.62 -12.17
C GLY A 176 12.34 -5.34 -11.42
N VAL A 177 12.50 -5.35 -10.10
CA VAL A 177 12.56 -4.12 -9.30
C VAL A 177 13.92 -3.46 -9.57
N SER A 178 13.95 -2.20 -9.97
CA SER A 178 15.22 -1.53 -10.28
C SER A 178 16.08 -1.37 -9.01
N PRO A 179 17.44 -1.39 -9.09
CA PRO A 179 18.31 -1.15 -7.94
C PRO A 179 17.98 0.15 -7.18
N GLN A 180 17.64 1.21 -7.92
CA GLN A 180 17.25 2.50 -7.36
C GLN A 180 15.97 2.38 -6.53
N LYS A 181 15.03 1.55 -6.98
CA LYS A 181 13.77 1.31 -6.27
C LYS A 181 13.97 0.51 -4.99
N VAL A 182 14.85 -0.49 -5.00
CA VAL A 182 15.22 -1.26 -3.80
C VAL A 182 15.84 -0.33 -2.75
N VAL A 183 16.70 0.59 -3.17
CA VAL A 183 17.27 1.61 -2.28
C VAL A 183 16.18 2.51 -1.71
N GLN A 184 15.27 3.03 -2.53
CA GLN A 184 14.17 3.89 -2.08
C GLN A 184 13.24 3.21 -1.07
N VAL A 185 12.94 1.92 -1.27
CA VAL A 185 12.14 1.14 -0.32
C VAL A 185 12.88 1.03 1.02
N SER A 186 14.16 0.64 0.98
CA SER A 186 14.99 0.51 2.18
C SER A 186 15.11 1.83 2.94
N ASP A 187 15.24 2.95 2.23
CA ASP A 187 15.33 4.27 2.84
C ASP A 187 14.03 4.67 3.54
N LYS A 188 12.86 4.46 2.90
CA LYS A 188 11.56 4.67 3.55
C LYS A 188 11.33 3.74 4.75
N MET A 189 11.78 2.48 4.69
CA MET A 189 11.70 1.56 5.83
C MET A 189 12.51 2.08 7.02
N LYS A 190 13.68 2.70 6.79
CA LYS A 190 14.48 3.31 7.85
C LYS A 190 13.84 4.58 8.40
N GLU A 191 13.22 5.39 7.55
CA GLU A 191 12.44 6.56 8.01
C GLU A 191 11.31 6.12 8.95
N GLN A 192 10.62 5.02 8.65
CA GLN A 192 9.62 4.44 9.56
C GLN A 192 10.24 3.96 10.88
N CYS A 193 11.44 3.38 10.86
CA CYS A 193 12.16 3.05 12.10
C CYS A 193 12.47 4.31 12.92
N ASP A 194 12.89 5.39 12.26
CA ASP A 194 13.15 6.68 12.93
C ASP A 194 11.86 7.23 13.56
N GLU A 195 10.74 7.27 12.83
CA GLU A 195 9.45 7.73 13.35
C GLU A 195 8.93 6.90 14.52
N GLN A 196 9.20 5.58 14.51
CA GLN A 196 8.72 4.67 15.55
C GLN A 196 9.52 4.76 16.86
N PHE A 197 10.84 4.93 16.78
CA PHE A 197 11.72 4.76 17.93
C PHE A 197 12.47 6.03 18.36
N ARG A 198 12.55 7.07 17.53
CA ARG A 198 13.15 8.35 17.95
C ARG A 198 12.08 9.28 18.51
N ASN A 199 12.44 10.04 19.54
CA ASN A 199 11.58 11.08 20.10
C ASN A 199 11.59 12.35 19.22
N GLU A 200 10.79 13.35 19.61
CA GLU A 200 10.66 14.62 18.86
C GLU A 200 11.97 15.42 18.72
N SER A 201 12.97 15.14 19.55
CA SER A 201 14.32 15.73 19.47
C SER A 201 15.29 14.91 18.61
N GLY A 202 14.83 13.79 18.05
CA GLY A 202 15.65 12.84 17.28
C GLY A 202 16.52 11.92 18.14
N GLU A 203 16.30 11.89 19.46
CA GLU A 203 17.05 11.09 20.44
C GLU A 203 16.29 9.81 20.84
N PHE A 204 16.96 8.91 21.56
CA PHE A 204 16.35 7.70 22.10
C PHE A 204 16.00 7.89 23.58
N ASP A 205 14.79 7.51 23.98
CA ASP A 205 14.34 7.63 25.37
C ASP A 205 14.99 6.58 26.30
N SER A 206 15.59 5.54 25.73
CA SER A 206 16.38 4.55 26.47
C SER A 206 17.33 3.75 25.56
N ASN A 207 18.32 3.10 26.17
CA ASN A 207 19.22 2.18 25.47
C ASN A 207 18.49 0.95 24.89
N GLU A 208 17.36 0.55 25.48
CA GLU A 208 16.56 -0.57 24.96
C GLU A 208 15.88 -0.18 23.64
N ILE A 209 15.30 1.03 23.59
CA ILE A 209 14.71 1.61 22.37
C ILE A 209 15.77 1.80 21.28
N GLU A 210 16.99 2.22 21.64
CA GLU A 210 18.11 2.33 20.70
C GLU A 210 18.47 0.97 20.06
N ILE A 211 18.45 -0.12 20.84
CA ILE A 211 18.69 -1.47 20.33
C ILE A 211 17.55 -1.93 19.41
N GLU A 212 16.30 -1.64 19.75
CA GLU A 212 15.14 -1.96 18.90
C GLU A 212 15.20 -1.19 17.57
N TRP A 213 15.52 0.10 17.62
CA TRP A 213 15.76 0.91 16.43
C TRP A 213 16.88 0.32 15.56
N PHE A 214 18.01 -0.06 16.16
CA PHE A 214 19.13 -0.65 15.43
C PHE A 214 18.74 -1.96 14.73
N ASN A 215 17.94 -2.81 15.39
CA ASN A 215 17.41 -4.03 14.77
C ASN A 215 16.46 -3.72 13.61
N CYS A 216 15.57 -2.73 13.76
CA CYS A 216 14.67 -2.27 12.69
C CYS A 216 15.47 -1.77 11.48
N TYR A 217 16.47 -0.92 11.72
CA TYR A 217 17.32 -0.35 10.68
C TYR A 217 18.12 -1.44 9.93
N ASN A 218 18.69 -2.41 10.66
CA ASN A 218 19.39 -3.52 10.03
C ASN A 218 18.47 -4.41 9.20
N LYS A 219 17.23 -4.65 9.64
CA LYS A 219 16.24 -5.37 8.81
C LYS A 219 15.99 -4.64 7.48
N ALA A 220 15.93 -3.31 7.47
CA ALA A 220 15.78 -2.54 6.24
C ALA A 220 17.02 -2.63 5.33
N GLU A 221 18.22 -2.71 5.91
CA GLU A 221 19.49 -2.93 5.16
C GLU A 221 19.60 -4.35 4.61
N ASP A 222 19.27 -5.37 5.41
CA ASP A 222 19.25 -6.76 4.99
C ASP A 222 18.23 -6.97 3.87
N TRP A 223 17.03 -6.41 4.00
CA TRP A 223 16.01 -6.42 2.95
C TRP A 223 16.56 -5.83 1.63
N LYS A 224 17.27 -4.70 1.70
CA LYS A 224 17.89 -4.07 0.53
C LYS A 224 18.90 -5.01 -0.15
N ILE A 225 19.72 -5.70 0.63
CA ILE A 225 20.73 -6.64 0.12
C ILE A 225 20.05 -7.83 -0.56
N GLU A 226 19.00 -8.38 0.03
CA GLU A 226 18.26 -9.52 -0.50
C GLU A 226 17.54 -9.23 -1.82
N HIS A 227 17.12 -7.98 -2.02
CA HIS A 227 16.29 -7.57 -3.15
C HIS A 227 17.07 -6.81 -4.24
N MET A 228 18.35 -6.53 -4.03
CA MET A 228 19.22 -5.93 -5.05
C MET A 228 19.50 -6.94 -6.19
N PRO A 229 19.26 -6.57 -7.46
CA PRO A 229 19.51 -7.46 -8.61
C PRO A 229 20.99 -7.58 -9.00
#